data_AF-A0A1E1WWZ2-F1
#
_entry.id   AF-A0A1E1WWZ2-F1
#
_cell.length_a   1.000
_cell.length_b   1.000
_cell.length_c   1.000
_cell.angle_alpha   90.00
_cell.angle_beta   90.00
_cell.angle_gamma   90.00
#
_symmetry.space_group_name_H-M   'P 1'
#
loop_
_entity.id
_entity.type
_entity.pdbx_description
1 polymer ?
#
loop_
_entity_poly.entity_id
_entity_poly.type
_entity_poly.pdbx_seq_one_letter_code
_entity_poly.pdbx_strand_id
1 'polypeptide(L)' 'EILRQGVWASFTGGWFYDPRQDHESNILHLYLWLFLLCLPFSLYMFLTPTMPVWLCYAGVVGVLFATLKIINVRLHQMF' A
#
# COMPACT_ATOMS: atom_id res chain seq x y z
N GLU A 1 -4.25 -20.48 -12.46
CA GLU A 1 -3.45 -19.57 -11.59
C GLU A 1 -4.12 -18.23 -11.27
N ILE A 2 -4.36 -17.35 -12.26
CA ILE A 2 -4.74 -15.93 -12.04
C ILE A 2 -5.99 -15.77 -11.16
N LEU A 3 -7.03 -16.60 -11.36
CA LEU A 3 -8.24 -16.59 -10.52
C LEU A 3 -7.95 -16.95 -9.06
N ARG A 4 -7.10 -17.96 -8.82
CA ARG A 4 -6.70 -18.36 -7.45
C ARG A 4 -5.88 -17.25 -6.78
N GLN A 5 -4.93 -16.68 -7.51
CA GLN A 5 -4.05 -15.61 -7.02
C GLN A 5 -4.84 -14.32 -6.77
N GLY A 6 -5.76 -13.96 -7.66
CA GLY A 6 -6.65 -12.80 -7.51
C GLY A 6 -7.64 -12.95 -6.34
N VAL A 7 -8.14 -14.16 -6.07
CA VAL A 7 -9.03 -14.40 -4.93
C VAL A 7 -8.27 -14.23 -3.60
N TRP A 8 -7.09 -14.84 -3.47
CA TRP A 8 -6.28 -14.69 -2.24
C TRP A 8 -5.77 -13.25 -2.03
N ALA A 9 -5.36 -12.58 -3.11
CA ALA A 9 -5.00 -11.17 -3.07
C ALA A 9 -6.19 -10.31 -2.63
N SER A 10 -7.39 -10.56 -3.17
CA SER A 10 -8.59 -9.80 -2.80
C SER A 10 -8.98 -10.01 -1.33
N PHE A 11 -8.85 -11.24 -0.80
CA PHE A 11 -9.12 -11.53 0.61
C PHE A 11 -8.11 -10.90 1.57
N THR A 12 -6.85 -10.77 1.15
CA THR A 12 -5.81 -10.09 1.95
C THR A 12 -5.80 -8.58 1.73
N GLY A 13 -6.57 -8.05 0.77
CA GLY A 13 -6.61 -6.61 0.52
C GLY A 13 -5.56 -6.10 -0.48
N GLY A 14 -5.03 -6.98 -1.33
CA GLY A 14 -4.49 -6.60 -2.64
C GLY A 14 -3.11 -7.12 -2.99
N TRP A 15 -2.36 -7.71 -2.06
CA TRP A 15 -0.99 -8.15 -2.33
C TRP A 15 -0.89 -9.61 -2.83
N PHE A 16 -0.02 -9.83 -3.81
CA PHE A 16 0.32 -11.14 -4.34
C PHE A 16 1.78 -11.14 -4.83
N TYR A 17 2.52 -12.22 -4.55
CA TYR A 17 3.89 -12.39 -5.02
C TYR A 17 3.92 -12.80 -6.49
N ASP A 18 4.37 -11.93 -7.39
CA ASP A 18 4.52 -12.24 -8.82
C ASP A 18 5.98 -12.64 -9.14
N PRO A 19 6.26 -13.92 -9.49
CA PRO A 19 7.61 -14.36 -9.86
C PRO A 19 8.18 -13.69 -11.11
N ARG A 20 7.35 -12.98 -11.89
CA ARG A 20 7.75 -12.28 -13.11
C ARG A 20 8.32 -10.88 -12.83
N GLN A 21 8.04 -10.32 -11.65
CA GLN A 21 8.58 -9.03 -11.22
C GLN A 21 9.85 -9.24 -10.41
N ASP A 22 10.72 -8.23 -10.41
CA ASP A 22 11.93 -8.25 -9.59
C ASP A 22 11.60 -8.44 -8.10
N HIS A 23 12.52 -9.07 -7.37
CA HIS A 23 12.38 -9.32 -5.94
C HIS A 23 12.11 -8.03 -5.15
N GLU A 24 12.81 -6.96 -5.50
CA GLU A 24 12.65 -5.63 -4.90
C GLU A 24 11.25 -5.05 -5.10
N SER A 25 10.66 -5.23 -6.30
CA SER A 25 9.29 -4.76 -6.59
C SER A 25 8.26 -5.51 -5.74
N ASN A 26 8.43 -6.83 -5.61
CA ASN A 26 7.54 -7.66 -4.79
C ASN A 26 7.62 -7.30 -3.30
N ILE A 27 8.83 -7.06 -2.78
CA ILE A 27 9.04 -6.62 -1.39
C ILE A 27 8.46 -5.22 -1.16
N LEU A 28 8.71 -4.28 -2.08
CA LEU A 28 8.15 -2.93 -1.98
C LEU A 28 6.63 -2.98 -1.91
N HIS A 29 5.99 -3.76 -2.78
CA HIS A 29 4.54 -3.92 -2.77
C HIS A 29 4.06 -4.56 -1.46
N LEU A 30 4.79 -5.55 -0.92
CA LEU A 30 4.45 -6.19 0.36
C LEU A 30 4.50 -5.18 1.51
N TYR A 31 5.54 -4.35 1.60
CA TYR A 31 5.66 -3.35 2.66
C TYR A 31 4.62 -2.24 2.55
N LEU A 32 4.31 -1.78 1.33
CA LEU A 32 3.22 -0.83 1.12
C LEU A 32 1.88 -1.39 1.57
N TRP A 33 1.61 -2.65 1.21
CA TRP A 33 0.38 -3.32 1.62
C TRP A 33 0.31 -3.51 3.15
N LEU A 34 1.38 -4.00 3.78
CA LEU A 34 1.46 -4.12 5.25
C LEU A 34 1.27 -2.78 5.95
N PHE A 35 1.90 -1.72 5.44
CA PHE A 35 1.73 -0.37 5.98
C PHE A 35 0.27 0.09 5.91
N LEU A 36 -0.38 -0.05 4.76
CA LEU A 36 -1.77 0.34 4.56
C LEU A 36 -2.74 -0.49 5.41
N LEU A 37 -2.45 -1.77 5.65
CA LEU A 37 -3.24 -2.63 6.52
C LEU A 37 -3.05 -2.28 8.00
N CYS A 38 -1.80 -2.15 8.45
CA CYS A 38 -1.47 -1.99 9.87
C CYS A 38 -1.70 -0.56 10.38
N LEU A 39 -1.57 0.46 9.54
CA LEU A 39 -1.73 1.86 9.97
C LEU A 39 -3.13 2.16 10.53
N PRO A 40 -4.25 1.93 9.84
CA PRO A 40 -5.58 2.22 10.38
C PRO A 40 -5.89 1.36 11.62
N PHE A 41 -5.44 0.10 11.63
CA PHE A 41 -5.59 -0.78 12.79
C PHE A 41 -4.85 -0.24 14.01
N SER A 42 -3.59 0.17 13.85
CA SER A 42 -2.78 0.72 14.94
C SER A 42 -3.37 2.03 15.45
N LEU A 43 -3.79 2.92 14.56
CA LEU A 43 -4.43 4.18 14.97
C LEU A 43 -5.69 3.94 15.79
N TYR A 44 -6.52 2.98 15.40
CA TYR A 44 -7.72 2.60 16.15
C TYR A 44 -7.39 1.99 17.53
N MET A 45 -6.33 1.18 17.62
CA MET A 45 -5.94 0.50 18.86
C MET A 45 -5.28 1.43 19.89
N PHE A 46 -4.48 2.40 19.43
CA PHE A 46 -3.65 3.23 20.30
C PHE A 46 -4.17 4.66 20.51
N LEU A 47 -5.05 5.16 19.65
CA LEU A 47 -5.56 6.53 19.73
C LEU A 47 -7.09 6.53 19.84
N THR A 48 -7.62 7.56 20.50
CA THR A 48 -9.06 7.80 20.50
C THR A 48 -9.52 8.19 19.09
N PRO A 49 -10.55 7.52 18.52
CA PRO A 49 -11.01 7.77 17.16
C PRO A 49 -11.70 9.14 17.07
N THR A 50 -10.91 10.17 16.80
CA THR A 50 -11.35 11.56 16.65
C THR A 50 -11.14 12.02 15.22
N MET A 51 -11.88 13.05 14.79
CA MET A 51 -11.75 13.60 13.43
C MET A 51 -10.31 13.97 13.04
N PRO A 52 -9.50 14.61 13.90
CA PRO A 52 -8.11 14.93 13.56
C PRO A 52 -7.25 13.70 13.26
N VAL A 53 -7.41 12.60 14.01
CA VAL A 53 -6.65 11.35 13.79
C VAL A 53 -6.93 10.78 12.41
N TRP A 54 -8.20 10.75 12.00
CA TRP A 54 -8.60 10.26 10.69
C TRP A 54 -8.18 11.19 9.54
N LEU A 55 -8.18 12.51 9.75
CA LEU A 55 -7.63 13.46 8.79
C LEU A 55 -6.13 13.31 8.62
N CYS A 56 -5.38 13.12 9.71
CA CYS A 56 -3.95 12.82 9.65
C CYS A 56 -3.69 11.50 8.90
N TYR A 57 -4.45 10.44 9.20
CA TYR A 57 -4.40 9.18 8.48
C TYR A 57 -4.61 9.37 6.96
N ALA A 58 -5.70 10.04 6.57
CA ALA A 58 -5.99 10.31 5.18
C ALA A 58 -4.88 11.14 4.51
N GLY A 59 -4.32 12.11 5.22
CA GLY A 59 -3.16 12.89 4.78
C GLY A 59 -1.92 12.04 4.52
N VAL A 60 -1.56 11.15 5.46
CA VAL A 60 -0.42 10.22 5.31
C VAL A 60 -0.61 9.31 4.10
N VAL A 61 -1.79 8.71 3.95
CA VAL A 61 -2.11 7.86 2.80
C VAL A 61 -2.04 8.67 1.49
N GLY A 62 -2.58 9.89 1.47
CA GLY A 62 -2.52 10.77 0.32
C GLY A 62 -1.08 11.12 -0.10
N VAL A 63 -0.23 11.49 0.86
CA VAL A 63 1.20 11.78 0.61
C VAL A 63 1.93 10.55 0.10
N LEU A 64 1.65 9.37 0.65
CA LEU A 64 2.23 8.10 0.17
C LEU A 64 1.93 7.86 -1.31
N PHE A 65 0.64 7.91 -1.69
CA PHE A 65 0.25 7.69 -3.09
C PHE A 65 0.73 8.80 -4.03
N ALA A 66 0.74 10.06 -3.58
CA ALA A 66 1.32 11.16 -4.34
C ALA A 66 2.81 10.94 -4.61
N THR A 67 3.57 10.51 -3.60
CA THR A 67 5.00 10.22 -3.71
C THR A 67 5.25 9.07 -4.68
N LEU A 68 4.52 7.96 -4.54
CA LEU A 68 4.60 6.83 -5.47
C LEU A 68 4.28 7.25 -6.91
N LYS A 69 3.24 8.07 -7.10
CA LYS A 69 2.86 8.59 -8.42
C LYS A 69 3.94 9.48 -9.01
N ILE A 70 4.53 10.38 -8.22
CA ILE A 70 5.61 11.26 -8.66
C ILE A 70 6.83 10.44 -9.07
N ILE A 71 7.26 9.49 -8.24
CA ILE A 71 8.40 8.60 -8.56
C ILE A 71 8.13 7.84 -9.86
N ASN A 72 6.95 7.24 -9.99
CA ASN A 72 6.57 6.50 -11.19
C ASN A 72 6.61 7.38 -12.46
N VAL A 73 6.06 8.60 -12.39
CA VAL A 73 6.12 9.56 -13.50
C VAL A 73 7.55 9.95 -13.84
N ARG A 74 8.39 10.19 -12.84
CA ARG A 74 9.81 10.53 -13.06
C ARG A 74 10.57 9.38 -13.71
N LEU A 75 10.39 8.16 -13.24
CA LEU A 75 11.00 6.98 -13.85
C LEU A 75 10.52 6.79 -15.30
N HIS A 76 9.23 6.96 -15.57
CA HIS A 76 8.67 6.86 -16.92
C HIS A 76 9.16 7.97 -17.87
N GLN A 77 9.61 9.11 -17.35
CA GLN A 77 10.23 10.16 -18.17
C GLN A 77 11.72 9.91 -18.44
N MET A 78 12.38 9.06 -17.65
CA MET A 78 13.81 8.75 -17.79
C MET A 78 14.09 7.59 -18.75
N PHE A 79 13.13 6.67 -18.90
CA PHE A 79 13.21 5.49 -19.76
C PHE A 79 12.22 5.58 -20.90
#